data_AF-A0A960J2V7-F1
#
_entry.id   AF-A0A960J2V7-F1
#
_cell.length_a   1.000
_cell.length_b   1.000
_cell.length_c   1.000
_cell.angle_alpha   90.00
_cell.angle_beta   90.00
_cell.angle_gamma   90.00
#
_symmetry.space_group_name_H-M   'P 1'
#
loop_
_entity.id
_entity.type
_entity.pdbx_description
1 polymer ?
#
loop_
_entity_poly.entity_id
_entity_poly.type
_entity_poly.pdbx_seq_one_letter_code
_entity_poly.pdbx_strand_id
1 'polypeptide(L)'
;VTEAAETAWTEEVVRTHVDASSVMAACTPSRINNEGHPELLNPRNGNWGRGFGDYFKYRDLLEAWVAAEDLEGLDLETGDAAGAAAP
;
A
#
# COMPACT_ATOMS: atom_id res chain seq x y z
N VAL A 1 11.36 -7.88 -1.55
CA VAL A 1 10.77 -7.50 -0.25
C VAL A 1 10.73 -8.76 0.57
N THR A 2 11.24 -8.72 1.80
CA THR A 2 11.16 -9.87 2.70
C THR A 2 9.71 -10.14 3.09
N GLU A 3 9.35 -11.41 3.31
CA GLU A 3 8.00 -11.79 3.76
C GLU A 3 7.61 -11.09 5.08
N ALA A 4 8.58 -10.92 5.99
CA ALA A 4 8.37 -10.23 7.26
C ALA A 4 8.01 -8.75 7.06
N ALA A 5 8.71 -8.05 6.16
CA ALA A 5 8.41 -6.64 5.86
C ALA A 5 7.05 -6.48 5.17
N GLU A 6 6.71 -7.34 4.22
CA GLU A 6 5.40 -7.30 3.57
C GLU A 6 4.26 -7.58 4.57
N THR A 7 4.46 -8.54 5.47
CA THR A 7 3.50 -8.86 6.54
C THR A 7 3.32 -7.68 7.48
N ALA A 8 4.41 -7.09 7.98
CA ALA A 8 4.36 -5.93 8.86
C ALA A 8 3.67 -4.73 8.20
N TRP A 9 3.97 -4.46 6.92
CA TRP A 9 3.31 -3.40 6.18
C TRP A 9 1.81 -3.67 5.98
N THR A 10 1.44 -4.92 5.71
CA THR A 10 0.02 -5.31 5.60
C THR A 10 -0.73 -5.10 6.91
N GLU A 11 -0.12 -5.46 8.04
CA GLU A 11 -0.71 -5.23 9.37
C GLU A 11 -0.91 -3.74 9.63
N GLU A 12 0.02 -2.88 9.21
CA GLU A 12 -0.09 -1.42 9.31
C GLU A 12 -1.28 -0.86 8.51
N VAL A 13 -1.49 -1.34 7.29
CA VAL A 13 -2.66 -0.98 6.46
C VAL A 13 -3.95 -1.41 7.15
N VAL A 14 -4.03 -2.65 7.63
CA VAL A 14 -5.22 -3.16 8.32
C VAL A 14 -5.47 -2.40 9.64
N ARG A 15 -4.43 -2.07 10.40
CA ARG A 15 -4.52 -1.31 11.66
C ARG A 15 -5.14 0.06 11.48
N THR A 16 -4.90 0.70 10.34
CA THR A 16 -5.43 2.03 10.02
C THR A 16 -6.73 2.00 9.23
N HIS A 17 -7.22 0.81 8.88
CA HIS A 17 -8.46 0.62 8.14
C HIS A 17 -9.67 1.27 8.84
N VAL A 18 -10.53 1.88 8.03
CA VAL A 18 -11.83 2.42 8.45
C VAL A 18 -12.88 1.79 7.55
N ASP A 19 -13.86 1.13 8.15
CA ASP A 19 -14.98 0.55 7.41
C ASP A 19 -15.89 1.66 6.89
N ALA A 20 -15.84 1.89 5.57
CA ALA A 20 -16.68 2.84 4.86
C ALA A 20 -17.82 2.15 4.07
N SER A 21 -18.07 0.86 4.31
CA SER A 21 -19.02 0.04 3.53
C SER A 21 -20.42 0.66 3.47
N SER A 22 -20.94 1.17 4.59
CA SER A 22 -22.25 1.83 4.64
C SER A 22 -22.37 3.06 3.74
N VAL A 23 -21.31 3.86 3.65
CA VAL A 23 -21.25 5.04 2.76
C VAL A 23 -21.09 4.59 1.32
N MET A 24 -20.20 3.62 1.07
CA MET A 24 -19.89 3.13 -0.27
C MET A 24 -21.04 2.36 -0.91
N ALA A 25 -21.87 1.68 -0.12
CA ALA A 25 -23.06 0.98 -0.60
C ALA A 25 -24.18 1.94 -1.04
N ALA A 26 -24.17 3.20 -0.56
CA ALA A 26 -25.11 4.23 -0.98
C ALA A 26 -24.71 4.97 -2.26
N CYS A 27 -23.45 4.82 -2.70
CA CYS A 27 -22.94 5.41 -3.94
C CYS A 27 -23.47 4.66 -5.18
N THR A 28 -23.43 5.32 -6.34
CA THR A 28 -23.69 4.67 -7.63
C THR A 28 -22.76 3.47 -7.83
N PRO A 29 -23.27 2.28 -8.21
CA PRO A 29 -22.43 1.12 -8.52
C PRO A 29 -21.30 1.46 -9.47
N SER A 30 -20.09 1.06 -9.10
CA SER A 30 -18.87 1.26 -9.88
C SER A 30 -17.76 0.33 -9.45
N ARG A 31 -16.65 0.33 -10.19
CA ARG A 31 -15.43 -0.40 -9.83
C ARG A 31 -14.87 -0.03 -8.45
N ILE A 32 -15.17 1.16 -7.92
CA ILE A 32 -14.62 1.66 -6.65
C ILE A 32 -15.33 1.02 -5.44
N ASN A 33 -16.63 0.74 -5.54
CA ASN A 33 -17.42 0.09 -4.48
C ASN A 33 -17.82 -1.36 -4.84
N ASN A 34 -17.08 -1.99 -5.75
CA ASN A 34 -17.33 -3.34 -6.27
C ASN A 34 -18.79 -3.54 -6.74
N GLU A 35 -19.26 -2.63 -7.59
CA GLU A 35 -20.63 -2.62 -8.14
C GLU A 35 -21.72 -2.57 -7.06
N GLY A 36 -21.45 -1.84 -5.97
CA GLY A 36 -22.38 -1.71 -4.84
C GLY A 36 -22.20 -2.77 -3.76
N HIS A 37 -21.15 -3.60 -3.84
CA HIS A 37 -20.80 -4.64 -2.88
C HIS A 37 -19.48 -4.35 -2.14
N PRO A 38 -19.37 -3.24 -1.38
CA PRO A 38 -18.14 -2.89 -0.68
C PRO A 38 -17.74 -3.90 0.41
N GLU A 39 -18.66 -4.73 0.89
CA GLU A 39 -18.41 -5.84 1.82
C GLU A 39 -17.47 -6.93 1.26
N LEU A 40 -17.31 -6.98 -0.06
CA LEU A 40 -16.40 -7.90 -0.74
C LEU A 40 -14.96 -7.35 -0.83
N LEU A 41 -14.73 -6.10 -0.43
CA LEU A 41 -13.39 -5.51 -0.42
C LEU A 41 -12.57 -6.09 0.72
N ASN A 42 -11.35 -6.53 0.40
CA ASN A 42 -10.40 -6.99 1.40
C ASN A 42 -9.75 -5.77 2.08
N PRO A 43 -9.80 -5.63 3.42
CA PRO A 43 -9.14 -4.54 4.14
C PRO A 43 -7.63 -4.42 3.88
N ARG A 44 -6.98 -5.53 3.53
CA ARG A 44 -5.54 -5.58 3.16
C ARG A 44 -5.25 -4.80 1.86
N ASN A 45 -6.27 -4.55 1.03
CA ASN A 45 -6.17 -3.80 -0.22
C ASN A 45 -6.47 -2.30 -0.01
N GLY A 46 -6.58 -1.85 1.24
CA GLY A 46 -6.84 -0.47 1.61
C GLY A 46 -5.63 0.45 1.47
N ASN A 47 -5.87 1.75 1.68
CA ASN A 47 -4.80 2.75 1.73
C ASN A 47 -4.12 2.73 3.11
N TRP A 48 -2.84 3.10 3.13
CA TRP A 48 -2.16 3.42 4.39
C TRP A 48 -2.61 4.81 4.89
N GLY A 49 -2.91 4.88 6.18
CA GLY A 49 -3.50 6.07 6.81
C GLY A 49 -5.02 5.99 6.83
N ARG A 50 -5.63 6.50 7.91
CA ARG A 50 -7.07 6.34 8.18
C ARG A 50 -7.93 6.84 7.01
N GLY A 51 -9.04 6.14 6.74
CA GLY A 51 -10.05 6.57 5.77
C GLY A 51 -9.54 6.48 4.32
N PHE A 52 -9.55 7.60 3.60
CA PHE A 52 -9.06 7.68 2.21
C PHE A 52 -7.52 7.74 2.10
N GLY A 53 -6.79 7.57 3.20
CA GLY A 53 -5.33 7.62 3.25
C GLY A 53 -4.82 8.97 3.77
N ASP A 54 -3.57 8.97 4.26
CA ASP A 54 -2.86 10.17 4.69
C ASP A 54 -1.66 10.42 3.77
N TYR A 55 -1.91 11.09 2.65
CA TYR A 55 -0.90 11.30 1.60
C TYR A 55 0.35 12.01 2.12
N PHE A 56 0.18 13.06 2.94
CA PHE A 56 1.31 13.86 3.41
C PHE A 56 2.21 13.04 4.34
N LYS A 57 1.63 12.33 5.31
CA LYS A 57 2.43 11.46 6.19
C LYS A 57 3.02 10.27 5.45
N TYR A 58 2.30 9.73 4.46
CA TYR A 58 2.83 8.62 3.66
C TYR A 58 4.05 9.05 2.86
N ARG A 59 3.99 10.25 2.25
CA ARG A 59 5.15 10.86 1.59
C ARG A 59 6.30 11.04 2.56
N ASP A 60 6.06 11.65 3.72
CA ASP A 60 7.11 11.90 4.72
C ASP A 60 7.74 10.56 5.22
N LEU A 61 6.92 9.52 5.37
CA LEU A 61 7.38 8.16 5.71
C LEU A 61 8.31 7.59 4.62
N LEU A 62 7.92 7.70 3.35
CA LEU A 62 8.73 7.23 2.22
C LEU A 62 10.03 8.02 2.08
N GLU A 63 9.97 9.35 2.24
CA GLU A 63 11.16 10.21 2.21
C GLU A 63 12.15 9.80 3.31
N ALA A 64 11.68 9.54 4.52
CA ALA A 64 12.52 9.07 5.63
C ALA A 64 13.10 7.68 5.36
N TRP A 65 12.29 6.74 4.84
CA TRP A 65 12.73 5.38 4.52
C TRP A 65 13.80 5.36 3.41
N VAL A 66 13.64 6.17 2.36
CA VAL A 66 14.66 6.30 1.32
C VAL A 66 15.93 6.98 1.86
N ALA A 67 15.78 8.03 2.68
CA ALA A 67 16.91 8.75 3.27
C ALA A 67 17.73 7.91 4.28
N ALA A 68 17.18 6.80 4.78
CA ALA A 68 17.92 5.85 5.62
C ALA A 68 18.94 5.03 4.84
N GLU A 69 18.82 4.96 3.50
CA GLU A 69 19.72 4.28 2.54
C GLU A 69 19.91 2.76 2.73
N ASP A 70 19.45 2.20 3.85
CA ASP A 70 19.49 0.77 4.15
C ASP A 70 18.39 -0.03 3.45
N LEU A 71 17.37 0.66 2.91
CA LEU A 71 16.20 0.11 2.24
C LEU A 71 15.56 -1.01 3.07
N GLU A 72 15.35 -0.72 4.37
CA GLU A 72 14.82 -1.67 5.35
C GLU A 72 13.67 -2.50 4.78
N GLY A 73 13.78 -3.82 4.89
CA GLY A 73 12.76 -4.78 4.45
C GLY A 73 12.90 -5.28 3.01
N LEU A 74 13.85 -4.76 2.21
CA LEU A 74 14.16 -5.29 0.89
C LEU A 74 15.30 -6.31 0.91
N ASP A 75 15.12 -7.40 0.16
CA ASP A 75 16.23 -8.24 -0.29
C ASP A 75 16.85 -7.59 -1.52
N LEU A 76 18.12 -7.18 -1.42
CA LEU A 76 18.82 -6.45 -2.47
C LEU A 76 19.73 -7.38 -3.27
N GLU A 77 19.57 -7.36 -4.59
CA GLU A 77 20.49 -7.99 -5.53
C GLU A 77 21.17 -6.90 -6.36
N THR A 78 22.49 -6.91 -6.42
CA THR A 78 23.23 -6.00 -7.30
C THR A 78 23.19 -6.56 -8.72
N GLY A 79 22.38 -5.96 -9.59
CA GLY A 79 22.48 -6.22 -11.03
C GLY A 79 23.75 -5.56 -11.58
N ASP A 80 24.61 -6.32 -12.27
CA ASP A 80 25.69 -5.72 -13.05
C ASP A 80 25.09 -4.79 -14.11
N ALA A 81 25.32 -3.47 -13.97
CA ALA A 81 24.85 -2.44 -14.89
C ALA A 81 25.35 -2.63 -16.34
N ALA A 82 26.28 -3.56 -16.57
CA ALA A 82 26.80 -3.92 -17.89
C ALA A 82 25.82 -4.69 -18.79
N GLY A 83 24.70 -5.21 -18.24
CA GLY A 83 23.72 -5.99 -19.02
C GLY A 83 22.56 -5.18 -19.63
N ALA A 84 22.38 -3.91 -19.24
CA ALA A 84 21.23 -3.10 -19.65
C ALA A 84 21.38 -2.44 -21.03
N ALA A 85 22.51 -2.65 -21.72
CA ALA A 85 22.73 -2.17 -23.08
C ALA A 85 22.69 -3.32 -24.09
N ALA A 86 21.49 -3.68 -24.55
CA ALA A 86 21.26 -4.40 -25.80
C ALA A 86 19.82 -4.12 -26.30
N PRO A 87 19.59 -4.17 -27.62
CA PRO A 87 19.07 -3.09 -28.48
C PRO A 87 17.57 -2.76 -28.37
#